data_AF-A0A532BZE7-F1
#
_entry.id   AF-A0A532BZE7-F1
#
_cell.length_a   1.000
_cell.length_b   1.000
_cell.length_c   1.000
_cell.angle_alpha   90.00
_cell.angle_beta   90.00
_cell.angle_gamma   90.00
#
_symmetry.space_group_name_H-M   'P 1'
#
loop_
_entity.id
_entity.type
_entity.pdbx_description
1 polymer ?
#
loop_
_entity_poly.entity_id
_entity_poly.type
_entity_poly.pdbx_seq_one_letter_code
_entity_poly.pdbx_strand_id
1 'polypeptide(L)'
;MPAYAIDVHPTAQQIQTALDQGIEAARKGMSPDSFYVRFGVADEVQSKGFLITKTGALSVMATHMALRGLQPSEADVTQVLEGKTMLISTVIFGNRPDFAVDSYMVLNQGGKTIKPVMVRFDARADRSVVWPESPRFKAKVIASFNYADFDPKAKTAITVYQGTGGESSFTIDFSEIR
;
A
#
# COMPACT_ATOMS: atom_id res chain seq x y z
N MET A 1 1.13 -25.29 -0.22
CA MET A 1 -0.14 -24.60 0.08
C MET A 1 -0.18 -23.30 -0.71
N PRO A 2 -1.34 -22.81 -1.18
CA PRO A 2 -1.39 -21.54 -1.89
C PRO A 2 -0.95 -20.41 -0.96
N ALA A 3 -0.03 -19.57 -1.42
CA ALA A 3 0.39 -18.36 -0.71
C ALA A 3 -0.79 -17.39 -0.65
N TYR A 4 -1.16 -16.93 0.54
CA TYR A 4 -2.25 -15.98 0.71
C TYR A 4 -1.72 -14.55 0.54
N ALA A 5 -2.23 -13.85 -0.46
CA ALA A 5 -2.34 -12.41 -0.57
C ALA A 5 -1.78 -11.50 0.51
N ILE A 6 -2.44 -11.50 1.67
CA ILE A 6 -2.07 -10.71 2.84
C ILE A 6 -1.85 -11.71 3.97
N ASP A 7 -0.82 -12.53 3.84
CA ASP A 7 -0.49 -13.49 4.87
C ASP A 7 0.01 -12.77 6.12
N VAL A 8 -0.75 -12.89 7.21
CA VAL A 8 -0.41 -12.31 8.51
C VAL A 8 0.72 -13.10 9.18
N HIS A 9 0.87 -14.38 8.84
CA HIS A 9 1.90 -15.28 9.35
C HIS A 9 2.52 -16.10 8.21
N PRO A 10 3.34 -15.46 7.35
CA PRO A 10 3.99 -16.15 6.24
C PRO A 10 4.78 -17.38 6.71
N THR A 11 4.67 -18.48 5.97
CA THR A 11 5.48 -19.69 6.23
C THR A 11 6.96 -19.44 5.95
N ALA A 12 7.85 -20.26 6.52
CA ALA A 12 9.29 -20.20 6.26
C ALA A 12 9.63 -20.23 4.75
N GLN A 13 8.89 -21.01 3.96
CA GLN A 13 9.06 -21.06 2.51
C GLN A 13 8.66 -19.75 1.82
N GLN A 14 7.55 -19.13 2.23
CA GLN A 14 7.13 -17.82 1.70
C GLN A 14 8.12 -16.72 2.07
N ILE A 15 8.64 -16.74 3.31
CA ILE A 15 9.66 -15.80 3.78
C ILE A 15 10.91 -15.92 2.91
N GLN A 16 11.45 -17.13 2.75
CA GLN A 16 12.64 -17.35 1.93
C GLN A 16 12.42 -16.91 0.48
N THR A 17 11.26 -17.26 -0.09
CA THR A 17 10.91 -16.88 -1.47
C THR A 17 10.88 -15.36 -1.64
N ALA A 18 10.31 -14.61 -0.67
CA ALA A 18 10.28 -13.15 -0.72
C ALA A 18 11.69 -12.54 -0.64
N LEU A 19 12.54 -13.05 0.24
CA LEU A 19 13.93 -12.61 0.35
C LEU A 19 14.72 -12.85 -0.95
N ASP A 20 14.62 -14.07 -1.50
CA ASP A 20 15.29 -14.44 -2.75
C ASP A 20 14.83 -13.56 -3.92
N GLN A 21 13.52 -13.30 -4.02
CA GLN A 21 12.96 -12.40 -5.03
C GLN A 21 13.52 -10.97 -4.90
N GLY A 22 13.66 -10.45 -3.68
CA GLY A 22 14.23 -9.13 -3.45
C GLY A 22 15.71 -9.03 -3.85
N ILE A 23 16.50 -10.05 -3.53
CA ILE A 23 17.91 -10.14 -3.94
C ILE A 23 18.02 -10.18 -5.48
N GLU A 24 17.19 -10.98 -6.13
CA GLU A 24 17.13 -11.07 -7.60
C GLU A 24 16.68 -9.75 -8.25
N ALA A 25 15.70 -9.05 -7.66
CA ALA A 25 15.27 -7.74 -8.13
C ALA A 25 16.41 -6.72 -8.09
N ALA A 26 17.22 -6.72 -7.02
CA ALA A 26 18.39 -5.86 -6.91
C ALA A 26 19.43 -6.16 -8.00
N ARG A 27 19.71 -7.45 -8.27
CA ARG A 27 20.61 -7.88 -9.36
C ARG A 27 20.15 -7.40 -10.73
N LYS A 28 18.84 -7.31 -10.94
CA LYS A 28 18.19 -6.83 -12.17
C LYS A 28 18.02 -5.31 -12.22
N GLY A 29 18.45 -4.57 -11.19
CA GLY A 29 18.25 -3.12 -11.11
C GLY A 29 16.78 -2.69 -10.99
N MET A 30 15.91 -3.59 -10.51
CA MET A 30 14.49 -3.28 -10.32
C MET A 30 14.28 -2.41 -9.09
N SER A 31 13.33 -1.48 -9.18
CA SER A 31 12.94 -0.64 -8.05
C SER A 31 12.24 -1.47 -6.96
N PRO A 32 12.53 -1.26 -5.66
CA PRO A 32 11.87 -1.97 -4.56
C PRO A 32 10.33 -1.84 -4.56
N ASP A 33 9.79 -0.74 -5.09
CA ASP A 33 8.33 -0.54 -5.21
C ASP A 33 7.65 -1.43 -6.26
N SER A 34 8.40 -2.29 -6.96
CA SER A 34 7.86 -3.34 -7.83
C SER A 34 7.10 -4.43 -7.05
N PHE A 35 7.34 -4.55 -5.75
CA PHE A 35 6.66 -5.52 -4.88
C PHE A 35 5.39 -4.97 -4.23
N TYR A 36 4.98 -3.75 -4.58
CA TYR A 36 3.73 -3.19 -4.09
C TYR A 36 2.54 -3.73 -4.88
N VAL A 37 1.47 -4.04 -4.17
CA VAL A 37 0.22 -4.50 -4.78
C VAL A 37 -0.58 -3.26 -5.16
N ARG A 38 -0.70 -2.99 -6.46
CA ARG A 38 -1.32 -1.77 -6.98
C ARG A 38 -2.80 -1.97 -7.30
N PHE A 39 -3.59 -0.92 -7.12
CA PHE A 39 -5.01 -0.88 -7.45
C PHE A 39 -5.42 0.50 -8.00
N GLY A 40 -6.60 0.55 -8.63
CA GLY A 40 -7.07 1.72 -9.37
C GLY A 40 -6.62 1.71 -10.83
N VAL A 41 -6.90 2.80 -11.54
CA VAL A 41 -6.62 2.92 -12.98
C VAL A 41 -5.20 3.47 -13.19
N ALA A 42 -4.51 2.99 -14.22
CA ALA A 42 -3.15 3.43 -14.54
C ALA A 42 -3.06 4.89 -15.06
N ASP A 43 -4.22 5.50 -15.37
CA ASP A 43 -4.35 6.87 -15.86
C ASP A 43 -3.66 7.89 -14.93
N GLU A 44 -3.19 8.99 -15.52
CA GLU A 44 -2.36 9.98 -14.84
C GLU A 44 -3.16 10.90 -13.93
N VAL A 45 -4.48 11.03 -14.17
CA VAL A 45 -5.39 11.93 -13.44
C VAL A 45 -6.51 11.20 -12.70
N GLN A 46 -6.38 9.89 -12.52
CA GLN A 46 -7.32 9.09 -11.73
C GLN A 46 -6.69 8.62 -10.43
N SER A 47 -7.51 8.61 -9.39
CA SER A 47 -7.09 8.11 -8.08
C SER A 47 -6.61 6.66 -8.22
N LYS A 48 -5.53 6.33 -7.53
CA LYS A 48 -4.90 5.00 -7.53
C LYS A 48 -4.16 4.79 -6.24
N GLY A 49 -3.77 3.56 -5.98
CA GLY A 49 -3.03 3.27 -4.76
C GLY A 49 -2.28 1.97 -4.81
N PHE A 50 -1.67 1.67 -3.69
CA PHE A 50 -1.04 0.40 -3.44
C PHE A 50 -1.11 0.03 -1.97
N LEU A 51 -0.96 -1.25 -1.70
CA LEU A 51 -0.75 -1.79 -0.36
C LEU A 51 0.58 -2.54 -0.29
N ILE A 52 1.12 -2.63 0.93
CA ILE A 52 2.36 -3.37 1.20
C ILE A 52 2.00 -4.53 2.13
N THR A 53 2.19 -5.75 1.65
CA THR A 53 2.01 -6.99 2.41
C THR A 53 3.28 -7.33 3.19
N LYS A 54 3.23 -8.27 4.14
CA LYS A 54 4.44 -8.70 4.87
C LYS A 54 5.49 -9.29 3.93
N THR A 55 5.07 -10.14 2.98
CA THR A 55 5.97 -10.71 1.96
C THR A 55 6.52 -9.64 1.04
N GLY A 56 5.68 -8.70 0.57
CA GLY A 56 6.14 -7.56 -0.23
C GLY A 56 7.13 -6.68 0.53
N ALA A 57 6.92 -6.45 1.83
CA ALA A 57 7.85 -5.71 2.69
C ALA A 57 9.19 -6.44 2.86
N LEU A 58 9.19 -7.76 3.01
CA LEU A 58 10.42 -8.57 3.02
C LEU A 58 11.20 -8.43 1.71
N SER A 59 10.51 -8.52 0.56
CA SER A 59 11.15 -8.35 -0.76
C SER A 59 11.71 -6.94 -0.96
N VAL A 60 10.97 -5.90 -0.54
CA VAL A 60 11.42 -4.49 -0.57
C VAL A 60 12.68 -4.31 0.28
N MET A 61 12.66 -4.80 1.52
CA MET A 61 13.78 -4.73 2.45
C MET A 61 15.02 -5.44 1.85
N ALA A 62 14.86 -6.68 1.39
CA ALA A 62 15.93 -7.45 0.77
C ALA A 62 16.51 -6.75 -0.47
N THR A 63 15.66 -6.16 -1.31
CA THR A 63 16.09 -5.38 -2.48
C THR A 63 16.94 -4.17 -2.05
N HIS A 64 16.46 -3.38 -1.08
CA HIS A 64 17.18 -2.21 -0.58
C HIS A 64 18.54 -2.56 0.02
N MET A 65 18.63 -3.67 0.76
CA MET A 65 19.88 -4.14 1.36
C MET A 65 20.84 -4.66 0.29
N ALA A 66 20.37 -5.48 -0.64
CA ALA A 66 21.19 -6.04 -1.71
C ALA A 66 21.75 -4.95 -2.65
N LEU A 67 20.97 -3.90 -2.95
CA LEU A 67 21.45 -2.72 -3.70
C LEU A 67 22.61 -1.98 -3.00
N ARG A 68 22.76 -2.18 -1.68
CA ARG A 68 23.86 -1.63 -0.86
C ARG A 68 24.97 -2.66 -0.58
N GLY A 69 24.89 -3.86 -1.17
CA GLY A 69 25.83 -4.95 -0.90
C GLY A 69 25.65 -5.63 0.46
N LEU A 70 24.46 -5.52 1.06
CA LEU A 70 24.12 -6.09 2.38
C LEU A 70 23.13 -7.24 2.24
N GLN A 71 23.05 -8.07 3.29
CA GLN A 71 22.06 -9.15 3.43
C GLN A 71 21.17 -8.89 4.65
N PRO A 72 19.86 -9.16 4.59
CA PRO A 72 18.98 -9.10 5.76
C PRO A 72 19.45 -10.03 6.88
N SER A 73 19.47 -9.51 8.10
CA SER A 73 19.66 -10.31 9.31
C SER A 73 18.34 -10.93 9.78
N GLU A 74 18.41 -11.91 10.69
CA GLU A 74 17.22 -12.46 11.34
C GLU A 74 16.42 -11.41 12.11
N ALA A 75 17.09 -10.40 12.68
CA ALA A 75 16.44 -9.30 13.38
C ALA A 75 15.64 -8.42 12.40
N ASP A 76 16.19 -8.14 11.22
CA ASP A 76 15.49 -7.36 10.18
C ASP A 76 14.22 -8.09 9.71
N VAL A 77 14.33 -9.40 9.46
CA VAL A 77 13.19 -10.26 9.07
C VAL A 77 12.14 -10.28 10.17
N THR A 78 12.54 -10.52 11.42
CA THR A 78 11.64 -10.53 12.58
C THR A 78 10.91 -9.20 12.71
N GLN A 79 11.59 -8.08 12.57
CA GLN A 79 10.99 -6.75 12.66
C GLN A 79 9.86 -6.55 11.63
N VAL A 80 10.04 -7.02 10.38
CA VAL A 80 8.99 -6.96 9.35
C VAL A 80 7.82 -7.89 9.71
N LEU A 81 8.11 -9.10 10.19
CA LEU A 81 7.10 -10.10 10.56
C LEU A 81 6.32 -9.75 11.82
N GLU A 82 6.87 -8.94 12.73
CA GLU A 82 6.18 -8.46 13.93
C GLU A 82 5.31 -7.23 13.67
N GLY A 83 5.43 -6.60 12.49
CA GLY A 83 4.61 -5.46 12.08
C GLY A 83 3.11 -5.76 12.20
N LYS A 84 2.38 -5.01 13.02
CA LYS A 84 0.97 -5.28 13.33
C LYS A 84 -0.02 -4.74 12.30
N THR A 85 0.45 -3.90 11.39
CA THR A 85 -0.40 -3.15 10.46
C THR A 85 0.00 -3.36 9.01
N MET A 86 -1.00 -3.43 8.14
CA MET A 86 -0.84 -3.22 6.70
C MET A 86 -0.88 -1.73 6.38
N LEU A 87 0.02 -1.27 5.52
CA LEU A 87 -0.02 0.09 4.97
C LEU A 87 -0.74 0.11 3.63
N ILE A 88 -1.63 1.08 3.45
CA ILE A 88 -2.26 1.41 2.18
C ILE A 88 -1.95 2.88 1.86
N SER A 89 -1.44 3.14 0.66
CA SER A 89 -1.16 4.48 0.15
C SER A 89 -1.99 4.74 -1.09
N THR A 90 -2.71 5.85 -1.12
CA THR A 90 -3.47 6.31 -2.27
C THR A 90 -3.00 7.68 -2.73
N VAL A 91 -2.98 7.90 -4.04
CA VAL A 91 -2.96 9.23 -4.64
C VAL A 91 -4.40 9.58 -5.00
N ILE A 92 -4.86 10.72 -4.50
CA ILE A 92 -6.17 11.31 -4.81
C ILE A 92 -5.98 12.65 -5.53
N PHE A 93 -7.05 13.14 -6.14
CA PHE A 93 -7.04 14.35 -6.97
C PHE A 93 -8.09 15.36 -6.52
N GLY A 94 -7.76 16.64 -6.66
CA GLY A 94 -8.61 17.74 -6.24
C GLY A 94 -8.25 19.06 -6.92
N ASN A 95 -9.05 20.10 -6.67
CA ASN A 95 -8.94 21.39 -7.35
C ASN A 95 -8.35 22.52 -6.48
N ARG A 96 -8.07 22.22 -5.21
CA ARG A 96 -7.43 23.15 -4.26
C ARG A 96 -6.14 22.54 -3.73
N PRO A 97 -5.13 23.35 -3.33
CA PRO A 97 -3.88 22.82 -2.80
C PRO A 97 -4.02 22.17 -1.41
N ASP A 98 -5.08 22.45 -0.67
CA ASP A 98 -5.36 21.97 0.69
C ASP A 98 -6.40 20.83 0.74
N PHE A 99 -6.84 20.32 -0.42
CA PHE A 99 -8.01 19.42 -0.50
C PHE A 99 -7.86 18.09 0.27
N ALA A 100 -6.62 17.66 0.49
CA ALA A 100 -6.31 16.40 1.15
C ALA A 100 -6.19 16.52 2.69
N VAL A 101 -6.14 17.74 3.23
CA VAL A 101 -6.10 17.96 4.69
C VAL A 101 -7.32 17.29 5.32
N ASP A 102 -7.11 16.58 6.42
CA ASP A 102 -8.12 15.81 7.16
C ASP A 102 -8.81 14.70 6.35
N SER A 103 -8.19 14.25 5.25
CA SER A 103 -8.69 13.08 4.53
C SER A 103 -8.61 11.82 5.40
N TYR A 104 -9.56 10.93 5.19
CA TYR A 104 -9.67 9.68 5.94
C TYR A 104 -9.80 8.48 5.00
N MET A 105 -9.36 7.30 5.42
CA MET A 105 -9.47 6.07 4.65
C MET A 105 -10.15 4.99 5.49
N VAL A 106 -11.00 4.18 4.88
CA VAL A 106 -11.62 3.00 5.52
C VAL A 106 -11.55 1.79 4.61
N LEU A 107 -11.64 0.60 5.22
CA LEU A 107 -11.95 -0.62 4.50
C LEU A 107 -13.41 -0.99 4.78
N ASN A 108 -14.11 -1.50 3.77
CA ASN A 108 -15.42 -2.10 3.92
C ASN A 108 -15.36 -3.56 3.44
N GLN A 109 -15.68 -4.50 4.35
CA GLN A 109 -15.71 -5.94 4.08
C GLN A 109 -17.02 -6.52 4.59
N GLY A 110 -17.81 -7.15 3.72
CA GLY A 110 -19.06 -7.81 4.12
C GLY A 110 -20.05 -6.90 4.88
N GLY A 111 -20.08 -5.60 4.57
CA GLY A 111 -20.93 -4.60 5.25
C GLY A 111 -20.35 -4.03 6.55
N LYS A 112 -19.16 -4.48 6.99
CA LYS A 112 -18.44 -3.92 8.15
C LYS A 112 -17.43 -2.87 7.69
N THR A 113 -17.52 -1.68 8.28
CA THR A 113 -16.49 -0.64 8.15
C THR A 113 -15.37 -0.86 9.15
N ILE A 114 -14.15 -0.93 8.66
CA ILE A 114 -12.92 -1.11 9.44
C ILE A 114 -12.13 0.20 9.37
N LYS A 115 -11.79 0.72 10.54
CA LYS A 115 -11.08 2.00 10.70
C LYS A 115 -9.57 1.75 10.79
N PRO A 116 -8.75 2.65 10.22
CA PRO A 116 -7.31 2.60 10.40
C PRO A 116 -6.91 3.02 11.82
N VAL A 117 -5.73 2.56 12.25
CA VAL A 117 -5.10 3.04 13.50
C VAL A 117 -4.37 4.36 13.30
N MET A 118 -3.99 4.69 12.07
CA MET A 118 -3.31 5.92 11.73
C MET A 118 -3.65 6.33 10.31
N VAL A 119 -3.81 7.63 10.09
CA VAL A 119 -3.92 8.24 8.76
C VAL A 119 -2.92 9.38 8.67
N ARG A 120 -2.25 9.49 7.53
CA ARG A 120 -1.39 10.61 7.14
C ARG A 120 -1.85 11.12 5.79
N PHE A 121 -1.76 12.42 5.58
CA PHE A 121 -2.11 13.06 4.33
C PHE A 121 -1.11 14.17 4.04
N ASP A 122 -0.95 14.52 2.78
CA ASP A 122 -0.15 15.67 2.41
C ASP A 122 -0.88 16.96 2.86
N ALA A 123 -0.20 17.77 3.67
CA ALA A 123 -0.72 19.06 4.12
C ALA A 123 -0.87 20.07 2.97
N ARG A 124 -0.14 19.84 1.86
CA ARG A 124 -0.23 20.61 0.64
C ARG A 124 -0.02 19.69 -0.56
N ALA A 125 -0.96 19.73 -1.49
CA ALA A 125 -0.96 18.92 -2.69
C ALA A 125 0.02 19.45 -3.76
N ASP A 126 0.59 18.52 -4.52
CA ASP A 126 1.39 18.80 -5.71
C ASP A 126 0.50 19.12 -6.91
N ARG A 127 1.03 19.83 -7.90
CA ARG A 127 0.34 20.01 -9.18
C ARG A 127 0.14 18.67 -9.88
N SER A 128 -1.02 18.50 -10.49
CA SER A 128 -1.25 17.39 -11.42
C SER A 128 -0.53 17.63 -12.74
N VAL A 129 -0.52 16.61 -13.61
CA VAL A 129 0.06 16.69 -14.96
C VAL A 129 -0.76 17.60 -15.90
N VAL A 130 -2.03 17.82 -15.58
CA VAL A 130 -2.95 18.68 -16.35
C VAL A 130 -3.13 20.05 -15.71
N TRP A 131 -2.20 20.50 -14.86
CA TRP A 131 -2.31 21.84 -14.29
C TRP A 131 -2.10 22.91 -15.39
N PRO A 132 -2.92 24.00 -15.46
CA PRO A 132 -3.90 24.47 -14.49
C PRO A 132 -5.34 23.96 -14.67
N GLU A 133 -5.58 23.04 -15.59
CA GLU A 133 -6.87 22.36 -15.79
C GLU A 133 -7.22 21.39 -14.64
N SER A 134 -8.50 21.03 -14.54
CA SER A 134 -8.99 20.11 -13.49
C SER A 134 -8.81 18.64 -13.90
N PRO A 135 -8.45 17.73 -12.95
CA PRO A 135 -8.13 18.02 -11.55
C PRO A 135 -6.73 18.64 -11.40
N ARG A 136 -6.65 19.78 -10.71
CA ARG A 136 -5.44 20.64 -10.69
C ARG A 136 -4.30 20.11 -9.83
N PHE A 137 -4.63 19.33 -8.80
CA PHE A 137 -3.69 18.90 -7.78
C PHE A 137 -3.84 17.41 -7.50
N LYS A 138 -2.76 16.81 -7.02
CA LYS A 138 -2.68 15.44 -6.52
C LYS A 138 -2.05 15.42 -5.14
N ALA A 139 -2.52 14.52 -4.28
CA ALA A 139 -2.02 14.37 -2.92
C ALA A 139 -2.03 12.91 -2.50
N LYS A 140 -1.16 12.55 -1.57
CA LYS A 140 -1.13 11.23 -0.94
C LYS A 140 -1.98 11.20 0.32
N VAL A 141 -2.71 10.11 0.49
CA VAL A 141 -3.35 9.70 1.74
C VAL A 141 -2.88 8.30 2.06
N ILE A 142 -2.30 8.11 3.24
CA ILE A 142 -1.70 6.87 3.70
C ILE A 142 -2.40 6.46 4.97
N ALA A 143 -2.83 5.21 5.04
CA ALA A 143 -3.48 4.65 6.23
C ALA A 143 -2.83 3.33 6.65
N SER A 144 -2.83 3.09 7.96
CA SER A 144 -2.37 1.85 8.57
C SER A 144 -3.56 1.11 9.19
N PHE A 145 -3.75 -0.15 8.83
CA PHE A 145 -4.84 -1.01 9.35
C PHE A 145 -4.24 -2.18 10.10
N ASN A 146 -4.72 -2.48 11.31
CA ASN A 146 -4.23 -3.68 12.01
C ASN A 146 -4.66 -4.94 11.23
N TYR A 147 -3.74 -5.88 11.09
CA TYR A 147 -4.05 -7.19 10.49
C TYR A 147 -5.16 -7.95 11.23
N ALA A 148 -5.35 -7.68 12.53
CA ALA A 148 -6.39 -8.31 13.33
C ALA A 148 -7.82 -7.78 13.05
N ASP A 149 -7.94 -6.61 12.39
CA ASP A 149 -9.23 -5.92 12.27
C ASP A 149 -9.97 -6.23 10.96
N PHE A 150 -9.27 -6.79 9.96
CA PHE A 150 -9.79 -7.11 8.63
C PHE A 150 -9.50 -8.57 8.24
N ASP A 151 -10.33 -9.12 7.36
CA ASP A 151 -10.12 -10.44 6.77
C ASP A 151 -9.17 -10.35 5.56
N PRO A 152 -7.98 -10.98 5.58
CA PRO A 152 -7.03 -10.95 4.46
C PRO A 152 -7.50 -11.73 3.22
N LYS A 153 -8.69 -12.35 3.26
CA LYS A 153 -9.27 -13.12 2.16
C LYS A 153 -10.58 -12.53 1.64
N ALA A 154 -11.06 -11.44 2.23
CA ALA A 154 -12.32 -10.85 1.84
C ALA A 154 -12.16 -9.90 0.65
N LYS A 155 -13.19 -9.89 -0.20
CA LYS A 155 -13.42 -8.77 -1.11
C LYS A 155 -13.59 -7.49 -0.31
N THR A 156 -12.80 -6.49 -0.66
CA THR A 156 -12.61 -5.28 0.14
C THR A 156 -12.85 -4.04 -0.71
N ALA A 157 -13.69 -3.14 -0.22
CA ALA A 157 -13.75 -1.78 -0.75
C ALA A 157 -12.85 -0.88 0.09
N ILE A 158 -11.88 -0.23 -0.56
CA ILE A 158 -11.02 0.80 0.03
C ILE A 158 -11.65 2.14 -0.35
N THR A 159 -12.09 2.92 0.64
CA THR A 159 -12.71 4.23 0.39
C THR A 159 -11.89 5.32 1.06
N VAL A 160 -11.53 6.35 0.29
CA VAL A 160 -10.86 7.56 0.74
C VAL A 160 -11.85 8.71 0.70
N TYR A 161 -12.12 9.30 1.86
CA TYR A 161 -12.92 10.51 2.00
C TYR A 161 -12.01 11.72 2.01
N GLN A 162 -12.24 12.66 1.11
CA GLN A 162 -11.47 13.90 1.03
C GLN A 162 -11.98 14.88 2.11
N GLY A 163 -11.09 15.58 2.81
CA GLY A 163 -11.52 16.52 3.87
C GLY A 163 -12.36 17.69 3.37
N THR A 164 -12.22 18.07 2.11
CA THR A 164 -13.07 19.09 1.46
C THR A 164 -14.36 18.53 0.85
N GLY A 165 -14.66 17.26 1.07
CA GLY A 165 -15.79 16.55 0.45
C GLY A 165 -15.42 15.84 -0.85
N GLY A 166 -16.16 14.77 -1.15
CA GLY A 166 -15.86 13.83 -2.23
C GLY A 166 -15.22 12.54 -1.72
N GLU A 167 -15.29 11.48 -2.53
CA GLU A 167 -14.71 10.19 -2.20
C GLU A 167 -14.06 9.53 -3.42
N SER A 168 -13.09 8.66 -3.16
CA SER A 168 -12.55 7.72 -4.14
C SER A 168 -12.67 6.32 -3.56
N SER A 169 -13.28 5.41 -4.31
CA SER A 169 -13.52 4.04 -3.85
C SER A 169 -12.93 3.03 -4.83
N PHE A 170 -12.26 2.02 -4.28
CA PHE A 170 -11.60 0.96 -5.02
C PHE A 170 -12.10 -0.38 -4.51
N THR A 171 -12.50 -1.27 -5.42
CA THR A 171 -12.81 -2.65 -5.04
C THR A 171 -11.62 -3.52 -5.40
N ILE A 172 -11.10 -4.24 -4.40
CA ILE A 172 -10.01 -5.20 -4.54
C ILE A 172 -10.42 -6.50 -3.87
N ASP A 173 -10.20 -7.63 -4.53
CA ASP A 173 -10.31 -8.92 -3.85
C ASP A 173 -8.98 -9.23 -3.17
N PHE A 174 -8.96 -9.19 -1.83
CA PHE A 174 -7.73 -9.52 -1.13
C PHE A 174 -7.31 -10.94 -1.42
N SER A 175 -8.21 -11.91 -1.62
CA SER A 175 -7.81 -13.30 -1.90
C SER A 175 -7.04 -13.50 -3.21
N GLU A 176 -7.09 -12.55 -4.15
CA GLU A 176 -6.44 -12.62 -5.46
C GLU A 176 -5.01 -12.04 -5.47
N ILE A 177 -4.60 -11.37 -4.40
CA ILE A 177 -3.25 -10.80 -4.26
C ILE A 177 -2.23 -11.96 -4.09
N ARG A 178 -1.01 -11.80 -4.59
CA ARG A 178 0.09 -12.77 -4.45
C ARG A 178 1.39 -12.10 -4.02
#